data_AF-A0A0G4KT53-F1
#
_entry.id   AF-A0A0G4KT53-F1
#
_cell.length_a   1.000
_cell.length_b   1.000
_cell.length_c   1.000
_cell.angle_alpha   90.00
_cell.angle_beta   90.00
_cell.angle_gamma   90.00
#
_symmetry.space_group_name_H-M   'P 1'
#
loop_
_entity.id
_entity.type
_entity.pdbx_description
1 polymer ?
#
loop_
_entity_poly.entity_id
_entity_poly.type
_entity_poly.pdbx_seq_one_letter_code
_entity_poly.pdbx_strand_id
1 'polypeptide(L)'
;MVLERIRGLAGVAVGWAASHLGVMHTATSTDVDQSYVHNLLPGQCAETVGAIALLREVLATAEFDVPAMRISAGQHWSTASALADALVSLCGLSFRDAHESVARLVEAHERADCRDGELRGKLIKDAFRHVLSESDVRSILDPESFVESRISSGGTSPKARRELAVAASADLAEKKKSLLARIDYVDKGLQLLLKDAQSLVISPE
;
A
#
# COMPACT_ATOMS: atom_id res chain seq x y z
N MET A 1 2.56 12.46 16.79
CA MET A 1 3.33 11.63 17.75
C MET A 1 3.21 10.11 17.55
N VAL A 2 2.04 9.48 17.31
CA VAL A 2 1.96 8.00 17.11
C VAL A 2 2.61 7.54 15.79
N LEU A 3 2.21 8.10 14.65
CA LEU A 3 2.79 7.76 13.34
C LEU A 3 4.30 8.08 13.27
N GLU A 4 4.73 9.14 13.95
CA GLU A 4 6.15 9.51 14.07
C GLU A 4 6.94 8.48 14.89
N ARG A 5 6.36 7.97 16.00
CA ARG A 5 6.97 6.87 16.76
C ARG A 5 7.10 5.61 15.92
N ILE A 6 6.04 5.23 15.19
CA ILE A 6 6.07 4.08 14.28
C ILE A 6 7.17 4.25 13.22
N ARG A 7 7.26 5.43 12.61
CA ARG A 7 8.31 5.75 11.63
C ARG A 7 9.71 5.77 12.23
N GLY A 8 9.87 6.30 13.43
CA GLY A 8 11.14 6.29 14.15
C GLY A 8 11.62 4.87 14.45
N LEU A 9 10.71 4.00 14.91
CA LEU A 9 11.01 2.59 15.12
C LEU A 9 11.38 1.88 13.80
N ALA A 10 10.64 2.13 12.73
CA ALA A 10 10.96 1.57 11.41
C ALA A 10 12.37 1.97 10.96
N GLY A 11 12.80 3.20 11.24
CA GLY A 11 14.16 3.66 10.97
C GLY A 11 15.23 2.87 11.75
N VAL A 12 15.01 2.62 13.04
CA VAL A 12 15.91 1.79 13.86
C VAL A 12 15.90 0.33 13.39
N ALA A 13 14.74 -0.19 13.00
CA ALA A 13 14.55 -1.57 12.58
C ALA A 13 15.36 -1.94 11.32
N VAL A 14 15.61 -0.99 10.42
CA VAL A 14 16.51 -1.16 9.26
C VAL A 14 17.92 -1.62 9.70
N GLY A 15 18.38 -1.17 10.87
CA GLY A 15 19.71 -1.51 11.39
C GLY A 15 19.81 -2.88 12.05
N TRP A 16 18.72 -3.45 12.57
CA TRP A 16 18.77 -4.67 13.39
C TRP A 16 19.42 -5.86 12.69
N ALA A 17 19.02 -6.13 11.44
CA ALA A 17 19.60 -7.23 10.67
C ALA A 17 21.09 -7.01 10.34
N ALA A 18 21.47 -5.77 10.00
CA ALA A 18 22.86 -5.42 9.72
C ALA A 18 23.73 -5.56 10.98
N SER A 19 23.23 -5.14 12.15
CA SER A 19 23.91 -5.34 13.43
C SER A 19 24.10 -6.82 13.75
N HIS A 20 23.09 -7.67 13.54
CA HIS A 20 23.22 -9.11 13.74
C HIS A 20 24.24 -9.75 12.78
N LEU A 21 24.24 -9.34 11.50
CA LEU A 21 25.24 -9.80 10.53
C LEU A 21 26.65 -9.34 10.88
N GLY A 22 26.81 -8.12 11.41
CA GLY A 22 28.09 -7.62 11.91
C GLY A 22 28.66 -8.50 13.03
N VAL A 23 27.82 -8.85 14.02
CA VAL A 23 28.20 -9.77 15.11
C VAL A 23 28.61 -11.14 14.55
N MET A 24 27.82 -11.70 13.63
CA MET A 24 28.12 -13.01 13.02
C MET A 24 29.39 -12.99 12.15
N HIS A 25 29.73 -11.85 11.54
CA HIS A 25 30.93 -11.70 10.72
C HIS A 25 32.21 -11.66 11.56
N THR A 26 32.15 -11.09 12.77
CA THR A 26 33.29 -11.03 13.70
C THR A 26 33.13 -12.02 14.85
N ALA A 27 32.59 -13.20 14.56
CA ALA A 27 32.26 -14.20 15.57
C ALA A 27 33.46 -14.45 16.50
N THR A 28 33.27 -14.21 17.80
CA THR A 28 34.31 -14.33 18.82
C THR A 28 34.20 -15.69 19.52
N SER A 29 33.02 -15.98 20.07
CA SER A 29 32.62 -17.30 20.55
C SER A 29 31.11 -17.43 20.40
N THR A 30 30.64 -18.63 20.07
CA THR A 30 29.22 -18.89 19.79
C THR A 30 28.32 -18.35 20.90
N ASP A 31 28.66 -18.59 22.17
CA ASP A 31 27.82 -18.18 23.31
C ASP A 31 27.78 -16.66 23.53
N VAL A 32 28.92 -15.97 23.35
CA VAL A 32 28.98 -14.51 23.49
C VAL A 32 28.25 -13.84 22.33
N ASP A 33 28.46 -14.31 21.10
CA ASP A 33 27.81 -13.77 19.91
C ASP A 33 26.28 -14.00 19.97
N GLN A 34 25.83 -15.15 20.49
CA GLN A 34 24.41 -15.43 20.73
C GLN A 34 23.76 -14.40 21.66
N SER A 35 24.48 -13.88 22.66
CA SER A 35 23.95 -12.87 23.59
C SER A 35 23.62 -11.53 22.93
N TYR A 36 24.28 -11.19 21.82
CA TYR A 36 24.05 -9.96 21.05
C TYR A 36 23.10 -10.14 19.87
N VAL A 37 22.64 -11.36 19.61
CA VAL A 37 21.68 -11.67 18.54
C VAL A 37 20.38 -12.20 19.14
N HIS A 38 20.42 -13.32 19.86
CA HIS A 38 19.23 -14.00 20.36
C HIS A 38 18.54 -13.26 21.51
N ASN A 39 19.28 -12.59 22.40
CA ASN A 39 18.67 -11.87 23.51
C ASN A 39 18.00 -10.55 23.07
N LEU A 40 18.32 -10.02 21.89
CA LEU A 40 17.70 -8.79 21.36
C LEU A 40 16.43 -9.07 20.56
N LEU A 41 16.34 -10.23 19.89
CA LEU A 41 15.22 -10.59 19.03
C LEU A 41 13.84 -10.49 19.73
N PRO A 42 13.63 -10.99 20.97
CA PRO A 42 12.34 -10.85 21.65
C PRO A 42 11.90 -9.39 21.82
N GLY A 43 12.84 -8.48 22.16
CA GLY A 43 12.55 -7.05 22.31
C GLY A 43 12.20 -6.39 20.98
N GLN A 44 12.94 -6.72 19.92
CA GLN A 44 12.66 -6.24 18.55
C GLN A 44 11.28 -6.72 18.06
N CYS A 45 10.93 -7.97 18.34
CA CYS A 45 9.60 -8.52 18.08
C CYS A 45 8.51 -7.77 18.87
N ALA A 46 8.73 -7.53 20.16
CA ALA A 46 7.78 -6.81 21.01
C ALA A 46 7.54 -5.36 20.51
N GLU A 47 8.60 -4.64 20.15
CA GLU A 47 8.46 -3.30 19.56
C GLU A 47 7.70 -3.33 18.23
N THR A 48 7.98 -4.31 17.38
CA THR A 48 7.29 -4.49 16.09
C THR A 48 5.79 -4.76 16.31
N VAL A 49 5.44 -5.67 17.23
CA VAL A 49 4.05 -5.95 17.60
C VAL A 49 3.36 -4.69 18.15
N GLY A 50 4.03 -3.95 19.03
CA GLY A 50 3.51 -2.70 19.57
C GLY A 50 3.26 -1.65 18.49
N ALA A 51 4.16 -1.50 17.52
CA ALA A 51 3.98 -0.57 16.41
C ALA A 51 2.82 -0.96 15.49
N ILE A 52 2.66 -2.25 15.18
CA ILE A 52 1.52 -2.75 14.41
C ILE A 52 0.20 -2.54 15.17
N ALA A 53 0.18 -2.77 16.48
CA ALA A 53 -1.00 -2.52 17.32
C ALA A 53 -1.38 -1.04 17.31
N LEU A 54 -0.42 -0.12 17.44
CA LEU A 54 -0.66 1.31 17.34
C LEU A 54 -1.20 1.70 15.95
N LEU A 55 -0.61 1.16 14.87
CA LEU A 55 -1.07 1.44 13.51
C LEU A 55 -2.50 0.94 13.28
N ARG A 56 -2.85 -0.23 13.82
CA ARG A 56 -4.20 -0.77 13.78
C ARG A 56 -5.21 0.19 14.40
N GLU A 57 -4.92 0.72 15.57
CA GLU A 57 -5.84 1.67 16.23
C GLU A 57 -5.95 2.98 15.44
N VAL A 58 -4.83 3.50 14.89
CA VAL A 58 -4.87 4.68 14.01
C VAL A 58 -5.78 4.46 12.80
N LEU A 59 -5.65 3.31 12.13
CA LEU A 59 -6.49 2.97 10.97
C LEU A 59 -7.95 2.73 11.36
N ALA A 60 -8.21 2.14 12.53
CA ALA A 60 -9.56 1.88 13.01
C ALA A 60 -10.33 3.17 13.35
N THR A 61 -9.62 4.24 13.74
CA THR A 61 -10.20 5.55 14.08
C THR A 61 -9.99 6.61 13.00
N ALA A 62 -9.48 6.24 11.83
CA ALA A 62 -9.23 7.20 10.76
C ALA A 62 -10.55 7.73 10.19
N GLU A 63 -10.72 9.04 10.20
CA GLU A 63 -11.83 9.73 9.55
C GLU A 63 -11.35 10.35 8.24
N PHE A 64 -12.15 10.19 7.18
CA PHE A 64 -11.84 10.70 5.85
C PHE A 64 -12.87 11.74 5.44
N ASP A 65 -12.40 12.94 5.08
CA ASP A 65 -13.21 13.96 4.42
C ASP A 65 -13.41 13.59 2.95
N VAL A 66 -14.41 12.73 2.69
CA VAL A 66 -14.72 12.24 1.35
C VAL A 66 -15.01 13.38 0.36
N PRO A 67 -15.78 14.43 0.71
CA PRO A 67 -15.94 15.61 -0.15
C PRO A 67 -14.61 16.28 -0.52
N ALA A 68 -13.72 16.55 0.45
CA ALA A 68 -12.44 17.18 0.17
C ALA A 68 -11.53 16.28 -0.68
N MET A 69 -11.53 14.96 -0.43
CA MET A 69 -10.80 13.99 -1.25
C MET A 69 -11.31 13.96 -2.69
N ARG A 70 -12.63 14.02 -2.91
CA ARG A 70 -13.22 14.09 -4.26
C ARG A 70 -12.77 15.36 -4.99
N ILE A 71 -12.80 16.51 -4.32
CA ILE A 71 -12.35 17.78 -4.89
C ILE A 71 -10.87 17.68 -5.27
N SER A 72 -10.03 17.23 -4.35
CA SER A 72 -8.60 17.05 -4.60
C SER A 72 -8.31 16.08 -5.74
N ALA A 73 -9.09 15.00 -5.86
CA ALA A 73 -8.96 14.04 -6.96
C ALA A 73 -9.29 14.64 -8.33
N GLY A 74 -10.07 15.72 -8.42
CA GLY A 74 -10.37 16.44 -9.67
C GLY A 74 -9.42 17.60 -9.97
N GLN A 75 -8.48 17.91 -9.07
CA GLN A 75 -7.55 19.02 -9.21
C GLN A 75 -6.25 18.62 -9.92
N HIS A 76 -5.52 19.63 -10.39
CA HIS A 76 -4.16 19.51 -10.92
C HIS A 76 -3.99 18.44 -12.02
N TRP A 77 -5.03 18.22 -12.82
CA TRP A 77 -4.98 17.31 -13.96
C TRP A 77 -4.56 15.87 -13.62
N SER A 78 -4.84 15.43 -12.39
CA SER A 78 -4.57 14.08 -11.91
C SER A 78 -5.13 12.98 -12.82
N THR A 79 -6.24 13.24 -13.51
CA THR A 79 -6.96 12.32 -14.40
C THR A 79 -6.58 12.47 -15.88
N ALA A 80 -5.70 13.41 -16.25
CA ALA A 80 -5.39 13.74 -17.64
C ALA A 80 -4.78 12.57 -18.44
N SER A 81 -4.15 11.61 -17.76
CA SER A 81 -3.67 10.37 -18.39
C SER A 81 -4.80 9.56 -19.04
N ALA A 82 -6.01 9.56 -18.47
CA ALA A 82 -7.16 8.89 -19.07
C ALA A 82 -7.60 9.54 -20.39
N LEU A 83 -7.42 10.86 -20.53
CA LEU A 83 -7.68 11.54 -21.79
C LEU A 83 -6.66 11.12 -22.86
N ALA A 84 -5.39 10.98 -22.49
CA ALA A 84 -4.37 10.47 -23.41
C ALA A 84 -4.65 9.02 -23.81
N ASP A 85 -5.01 8.16 -22.86
CA ASP A 85 -5.42 6.77 -23.12
C ASP A 85 -6.60 6.70 -24.11
N ALA A 86 -7.60 7.57 -23.92
CA ALA A 86 -8.77 7.65 -24.79
C ALA A 86 -8.38 8.09 -26.21
N LEU A 87 -7.46 9.04 -26.37
CA LEU A 87 -6.98 9.46 -27.69
C LEU A 87 -6.23 8.34 -28.44
N VAL A 88 -5.46 7.52 -27.71
CA VAL A 88 -4.84 6.34 -28.33
C VAL A 88 -5.90 5.32 -28.72
N SER A 89 -6.79 4.97 -27.78
CA SER A 89 -7.74 3.87 -27.94
C SER A 89 -8.86 4.17 -28.95
N LEU A 90 -9.45 5.37 -28.90
CA LEU A 90 -10.63 5.72 -29.69
C LEU A 90 -10.26 6.36 -31.02
N CYS A 91 -9.06 6.93 -31.11
CA CYS A 91 -8.69 7.84 -32.20
C CYS A 91 -7.44 7.38 -32.94
N GLY A 92 -6.78 6.32 -32.45
CA GLY A 92 -5.61 5.72 -33.10
C GLY A 92 -4.37 6.58 -33.08
N LEU A 93 -4.31 7.61 -32.21
CA LEU A 93 -3.10 8.42 -32.06
C LEU A 93 -1.97 7.56 -31.49
N SER A 94 -0.73 7.90 -31.86
CA SER A 94 0.41 7.35 -31.14
C SER A 94 0.38 7.85 -29.69
N PHE A 95 0.91 7.06 -28.76
CA PHE A 95 0.98 7.43 -27.34
C PHE A 95 1.66 8.79 -27.14
N ARG A 96 2.70 9.09 -27.93
CA ARG A 96 3.43 10.35 -27.91
C ARG A 96 2.53 11.52 -28.34
N ASP A 97 1.84 11.39 -29.46
CA ASP A 97 0.99 12.46 -30.00
C ASP A 97 -0.21 12.73 -29.08
N ALA A 98 -0.78 11.68 -28.48
CA ALA A 98 -1.84 11.79 -27.49
C ALA A 98 -1.36 12.58 -26.26
N HIS A 99 -0.21 12.22 -25.68
CA HIS A 99 0.34 12.91 -24.51
C HIS A 99 0.73 14.36 -24.82
N GLU A 100 1.31 14.63 -26.00
CA GLU A 100 1.62 15.98 -26.43
C GLU A 100 0.36 16.85 -26.59
N SER A 101 -0.70 16.28 -27.15
CA SER A 101 -1.99 16.97 -27.30
C SER A 101 -2.62 17.32 -25.96
N VAL A 102 -2.60 16.38 -24.99
CA VAL A 102 -3.08 16.62 -23.63
C VAL A 102 -2.21 17.65 -22.91
N ALA A 103 -0.88 17.59 -23.04
CA ALA A 103 0.02 18.58 -22.43
C ALA A 103 -0.25 20.01 -22.93
N ARG A 104 -0.49 20.18 -24.24
CA ARG A 104 -0.88 21.48 -24.82
C ARG A 104 -2.23 21.97 -24.32
N LEU A 105 -3.20 21.07 -24.12
CA LEU A 105 -4.49 21.41 -23.52
C LEU A 105 -4.31 21.94 -22.09
N VAL A 106 -3.54 21.21 -21.27
CA VAL A 106 -3.23 21.60 -19.89
C VAL A 106 -2.55 22.97 -19.87
N GLU A 107 -1.48 23.15 -20.65
CA GLU A 107 -0.76 24.42 -20.73
C GLU A 107 -1.68 25.59 -21.16
N ALA A 108 -2.56 25.36 -22.14
CA ALA A 108 -3.50 26.37 -22.60
C ALA A 108 -4.56 26.73 -21.53
N HIS A 109 -4.98 25.77 -20.71
CA HIS A 109 -5.88 26.00 -19.58
C HIS A 109 -5.20 26.78 -18.46
N GLU A 110 -3.99 26.38 -18.04
CA GLU A 110 -3.21 27.07 -17.01
C GLU A 110 -2.93 28.53 -17.42
N ARG A 111 -2.56 28.77 -18.68
CA ARG A 111 -2.35 30.13 -19.22
C ARG A 111 -3.62 30.97 -19.29
N ALA A 112 -4.78 30.32 -19.42
CA ALA A 112 -6.06 31.01 -19.49
C ALA A 112 -6.60 31.41 -18.11
N ASP A 113 -5.85 31.15 -17.03
CA ASP A 113 -6.18 31.41 -15.62
C ASP A 113 -7.61 30.96 -15.28
N CYS A 114 -7.97 29.79 -15.82
CA CYS A 114 -9.27 29.19 -15.57
C CYS A 114 -9.24 28.54 -14.20
N ARG A 115 -10.40 28.52 -13.52
CA ARG A 115 -10.51 27.82 -12.23
C ARG A 115 -10.29 26.32 -12.42
N ASP A 116 -9.70 25.69 -11.41
CA ASP A 116 -9.59 24.23 -11.32
C ASP A 116 -10.96 23.58 -11.58
N GLY A 117 -11.02 22.66 -12.55
CA GLY A 117 -12.25 21.97 -12.96
C GLY A 117 -13.10 22.67 -14.03
N GLU A 118 -12.80 23.92 -14.41
CA GLU A 118 -13.48 24.62 -15.50
C GLU A 118 -12.77 24.45 -16.84
N LEU A 119 -13.10 23.38 -17.56
CA LEU A 119 -12.58 23.19 -18.91
C LEU A 119 -13.37 24.04 -19.91
N ARG A 120 -12.72 25.06 -20.52
CA ARG A 120 -13.33 25.88 -21.57
C ARG A 120 -13.57 25.03 -22.83
N GLY A 121 -14.82 24.91 -23.24
CA GLY A 121 -15.21 24.19 -24.47
C GLY A 121 -14.44 24.62 -25.73
N LYS A 122 -14.01 25.88 -25.81
CA LYS A 122 -13.15 26.37 -26.91
C LYS A 122 -11.78 25.68 -26.94
N LEU A 123 -11.14 25.48 -25.78
CA LEU A 123 -9.84 24.81 -25.68
C LEU A 123 -9.95 23.35 -26.17
N ILE A 124 -11.03 22.68 -25.80
CA ILE A 124 -11.34 21.31 -26.23
C ILE A 124 -11.58 21.25 -27.74
N LYS A 125 -12.41 22.17 -28.27
CA LYS A 125 -12.68 22.27 -29.71
C LYS A 125 -11.45 22.60 -30.52
N ASP A 126 -10.48 23.31 -29.98
CA ASP A 126 -9.24 23.61 -30.68
C ASP A 126 -8.26 22.43 -30.62
N ALA A 127 -8.21 21.68 -29.51
CA ALA A 127 -7.32 20.54 -29.33
C ALA A 127 -7.83 19.24 -30.00
N PHE A 128 -9.13 18.98 -29.98
CA PHE A 128 -9.73 17.69 -30.36
C PHE A 128 -10.88 17.82 -31.36
N ARG A 129 -10.86 18.88 -32.17
CA ARG A 129 -11.93 19.43 -33.03
C ARG A 129 -12.84 18.43 -33.79
N HIS A 130 -12.44 17.17 -33.94
CA HIS A 130 -13.14 16.15 -34.73
C HIS A 130 -13.22 14.76 -34.06
N VAL A 131 -12.86 14.65 -32.79
CA VAL A 131 -12.52 13.35 -32.20
C VAL A 131 -13.27 13.06 -30.91
N LEU A 132 -13.37 14.05 -30.02
CA LEU A 132 -14.10 13.95 -28.76
C LEU A 132 -14.95 15.19 -28.57
N SER A 133 -16.18 15.01 -28.09
CA SER A 133 -17.03 16.14 -27.69
C SER A 133 -16.56 16.73 -26.36
N GLU A 134 -16.99 17.96 -26.05
CA GLU A 134 -16.75 18.58 -24.73
C GLU A 134 -17.32 17.73 -23.58
N SER A 135 -18.46 17.07 -23.79
CA SER A 135 -19.02 16.13 -22.82
C SER A 135 -18.16 14.89 -22.64
N ASP A 136 -17.59 14.33 -23.71
CA ASP A 136 -16.72 13.15 -23.61
C ASP A 136 -15.47 13.48 -22.81
N VAL A 137 -14.83 14.63 -23.10
CA VAL A 137 -13.63 15.05 -22.38
C VAL A 137 -13.93 15.32 -20.91
N ARG A 138 -15.04 15.98 -20.59
CA ARG A 138 -15.46 16.17 -19.18
C ARG A 138 -15.72 14.86 -18.46
N SER A 139 -16.36 13.91 -19.14
CA SER A 139 -16.63 12.57 -18.60
C SER A 139 -15.33 11.80 -18.34
N ILE A 140 -14.38 11.82 -19.28
CA ILE A 140 -13.10 11.13 -19.13
C ILE A 140 -12.25 11.72 -17.99
N LEU A 141 -12.30 13.04 -17.81
CA LEU A 141 -11.55 13.73 -16.76
C LEU A 141 -12.23 13.68 -15.38
N ASP A 142 -13.49 13.26 -15.29
CA ASP A 142 -14.19 13.11 -14.02
C ASP A 142 -13.52 12.01 -13.15
N PRO A 143 -13.21 12.28 -11.87
CA PRO A 143 -12.51 11.34 -11.00
C PRO A 143 -13.23 10.01 -10.79
N GLU A 144 -14.57 9.99 -10.74
CA GLU A 144 -15.33 8.75 -10.61
C GLU A 144 -15.18 7.90 -11.86
N SER A 145 -15.39 8.52 -13.02
CA SER A 145 -15.23 7.89 -14.33
C SER A 145 -13.81 7.35 -14.53
N PHE A 146 -12.80 8.12 -14.11
CA PHE A 146 -11.40 7.67 -14.08
C PHE A 146 -11.25 6.39 -13.26
N VAL A 147 -11.73 6.39 -12.01
CA VAL A 147 -11.62 5.24 -11.10
C VAL A 147 -12.35 4.02 -11.65
N GLU A 148 -13.57 4.20 -12.18
CA GLU A 148 -14.38 3.13 -12.76
C GLU A 148 -13.72 2.49 -13.98
N SER A 149 -13.03 3.28 -14.81
CA SER A 149 -12.34 2.79 -16.01
C SER A 149 -11.16 1.85 -15.73
N ARG A 150 -10.55 1.90 -14.53
CA ARG A 150 -9.38 1.09 -14.16
C ARG A 150 -9.78 -0.33 -13.73
N ILE A 151 -10.18 -1.13 -14.72
CA ILE A 151 -10.74 -2.48 -14.54
C ILE A 151 -9.71 -3.62 -14.60
N SER A 152 -8.45 -3.34 -14.93
CA SER A 152 -7.40 -4.37 -14.94
C SER A 152 -7.19 -4.97 -13.55
N SER A 153 -6.59 -6.16 -13.48
CA SER A 153 -6.14 -6.73 -12.21
C SER A 153 -5.26 -5.74 -11.45
N GLY A 154 -5.51 -5.55 -10.16
CA GLY A 154 -4.84 -4.53 -9.35
C GLY A 154 -5.42 -3.11 -9.45
N GLY A 155 -6.36 -2.87 -10.39
CA GLY A 155 -6.92 -1.55 -10.69
C GLY A 155 -7.75 -0.93 -9.58
N THR A 156 -8.09 0.35 -9.75
CA THR A 156 -8.82 1.15 -8.75
C THR A 156 -10.33 1.02 -8.85
N SER A 157 -10.88 0.40 -9.91
CA SER A 157 -12.33 0.28 -10.07
C SER A 157 -12.98 -0.47 -8.90
N PRO A 158 -14.25 -0.16 -8.54
CA PRO A 158 -14.94 -0.82 -7.44
C PRO A 158 -14.97 -2.35 -7.59
N LYS A 159 -15.08 -2.86 -8.82
CA LYS A 159 -15.02 -4.29 -9.10
C LYS A 159 -13.65 -4.87 -8.77
N ALA A 160 -12.57 -4.30 -9.32
CA ALA A 160 -11.21 -4.77 -9.06
C ALA A 160 -10.84 -4.68 -7.58
N ARG A 161 -11.26 -3.62 -6.88
CA ARG A 161 -11.03 -3.46 -5.43
C ARG A 161 -11.77 -4.51 -4.59
N ARG A 162 -13.00 -4.89 -4.96
CA ARG A 162 -13.74 -5.98 -4.31
C ARG A 162 -13.04 -7.32 -4.51
N GLU A 163 -12.58 -7.60 -5.73
CA GLU A 163 -11.84 -8.83 -6.04
C GLU A 163 -10.55 -8.93 -5.22
N LEU A 164 -9.78 -7.84 -5.12
CA LEU A 164 -8.58 -7.78 -4.27
C LEU A 164 -8.90 -7.96 -2.77
N ALA A 165 -10.01 -7.40 -2.28
CA ALA A 165 -10.41 -7.55 -0.88
C ALA A 165 -10.78 -9.00 -0.54
N VAL A 166 -11.43 -9.71 -1.46
CA VAL A 166 -11.72 -11.15 -1.32
C VAL A 166 -10.43 -11.96 -1.30
N ALA A 167 -9.51 -11.70 -2.23
CA ALA A 167 -8.21 -12.38 -2.27
C ALA A 167 -7.42 -12.14 -0.98
N ALA A 168 -7.31 -10.89 -0.52
CA ALA A 168 -6.61 -10.55 0.72
C ALA A 168 -7.24 -11.22 1.96
N SER A 169 -8.57 -11.37 1.99
CA SER A 169 -9.28 -12.06 3.08
C SER A 169 -8.99 -13.56 3.09
N ALA A 170 -8.92 -14.19 1.91
CA ALA A 170 -8.54 -15.59 1.78
C ALA A 170 -7.09 -15.83 2.22
N ASP A 171 -6.16 -14.99 1.75
CA ASP A 171 -4.75 -15.05 2.14
C ASP A 171 -4.58 -14.91 3.66
N LEU A 172 -5.29 -13.95 4.27
CA LEU A 172 -5.27 -13.74 5.72
C LEU A 172 -5.76 -15.00 6.48
N ALA A 173 -6.85 -15.63 6.02
CA ALA A 173 -7.38 -16.83 6.63
C ALA A 173 -6.37 -17.99 6.56
N GLU A 174 -5.70 -18.16 5.41
CA GLU A 174 -4.67 -19.17 5.23
C GLU A 174 -3.46 -18.92 6.15
N LYS A 175 -2.94 -17.69 6.18
CA LYS A 175 -1.81 -17.33 7.06
C LYS A 175 -2.16 -17.53 8.53
N LYS A 176 -3.37 -17.16 8.95
CA LYS A 176 -3.84 -17.39 10.32
C LYS A 176 -3.90 -18.87 10.65
N LYS A 177 -4.42 -19.71 9.75
CA LYS A 177 -4.42 -21.17 9.92
C LYS A 177 -3.01 -21.73 10.07
N SER A 178 -2.09 -21.32 9.21
CA SER A 178 -0.69 -21.74 9.26
C SER A 178 0.00 -21.33 10.57
N LEU A 179 -0.25 -20.10 11.03
CA LEU A 179 0.29 -19.59 12.27
C LEU A 179 -0.24 -20.36 13.49
N LEU A 180 -1.56 -20.57 13.58
CA LEU A 180 -2.17 -21.32 14.67
C LEU A 180 -1.65 -22.76 14.75
N ALA A 181 -1.49 -23.43 13.60
CA ALA A 181 -0.91 -24.76 13.57
C ALA A 181 0.53 -24.81 14.12
N ARG A 182 1.33 -23.76 13.87
CA ARG A 182 2.69 -23.64 14.43
C ARG A 182 2.68 -23.40 15.94
N ILE A 183 1.77 -22.55 16.42
CA ILE A 183 1.59 -22.29 17.85
C ILE A 183 1.21 -23.59 18.57
N ASP A 184 0.18 -24.29 18.07
CA ASP A 184 -0.27 -25.57 18.65
C ASP A 184 0.84 -26.62 18.68
N TYR A 185 1.70 -26.66 17.66
CA TYR A 185 2.84 -27.57 17.62
C TYR A 185 3.86 -27.26 18.72
N VAL A 186 4.22 -25.98 18.89
CA VAL A 186 5.14 -25.53 19.94
C VAL A 186 4.56 -25.79 21.33
N ASP A 187 3.29 -25.48 21.54
CA ASP A 187 2.61 -25.68 22.82
C ASP A 187 2.57 -27.16 23.22
N LYS A 188 2.28 -28.06 22.27
CA LYS A 188 2.35 -29.51 22.51
C LYS A 188 3.76 -29.96 22.90
N GLY A 189 4.78 -29.46 22.21
CA GLY A 189 6.18 -29.73 22.54
C GLY A 189 6.53 -29.28 23.96
N LEU A 190 6.11 -28.08 24.35
CA LEU A 190 6.32 -27.55 25.69
C LEU A 190 5.62 -28.40 26.77
N GLN A 191 4.37 -28.81 26.52
CA GLN A 191 3.63 -29.67 27.46
C GLN A 191 4.31 -31.02 27.65
N LEU A 192 4.82 -31.64 26.58
CA LEU A 192 5.58 -32.89 26.66
C LEU A 192 6.86 -32.70 27.47
N LEU A 193 7.64 -31.65 27.18
CA LEU A 193 8.86 -31.35 27.91
C LEU A 193 8.61 -31.16 29.42
N LEU A 194 7.56 -30.42 29.78
CA LEU A 194 7.19 -30.21 31.18
C LEU A 194 6.78 -31.52 31.87
N LYS A 195 6.05 -32.39 31.16
CA LYS A 195 5.66 -33.70 31.67
C LYS A 195 6.87 -34.62 31.88
N ASP A 196 7.81 -34.63 30.94
CA ASP A 196 9.03 -35.42 31.05
C ASP A 196 9.93 -34.91 32.18
N ALA A 197 10.04 -33.59 32.36
CA ALA A 197 10.75 -33.01 33.50
C ALA A 197 10.13 -33.40 34.85
N GLN A 198 8.80 -33.42 34.93
CA GLN A 198 8.08 -33.83 36.15
C GLN A 198 8.29 -35.32 36.46
N SER A 199 8.31 -36.19 35.45
CA SER A 199 8.50 -37.63 35.69
C SER A 199 9.90 -37.94 36.24
N LEU A 200 10.92 -37.23 35.78
CA LEU A 200 12.30 -37.35 36.29
C LEU A 200 12.45 -36.93 37.75
N VAL A 201 11.65 -35.96 38.22
CA VAL A 201 11.66 -35.51 39.62
C VAL A 201 10.91 -36.49 40.55
N ILE A 202 9.96 -37.26 40.01
CA ILE A 202 9.07 -38.15 40.79
C ILE A 202 9.57 -39.61 40.81
N SER A 203 10.50 -40.00 39.92
CA SER A 203 11.15 -41.33 39.96
C SER A 203 11.95 -41.51 41.26
N PRO A 204 11.58 -42.46 42.15
CA PRO A 204 12.41 -42.83 43.28
C PRO A 204 13.65 -43.61 42.79
N GLU A 205 14.79 -43.43 43.47
CA GLU A 205 15.95 -44.33 43.35
C GLU A 205 15.57 -45.79 43.65
#